data_AF-A0A3Q2UL10-F1
#
_entry.id   AF-A0A3Q2UL10-F1
#
_cell.length_a   1.000
_cell.length_b   1.000
_cell.length_c   1.000
_cell.angle_alpha   90.00
_cell.angle_beta   90.00
_cell.angle_gamma   90.00
#
_symmetry.space_group_name_H-M   'P 1'
#
loop_
_entity.id
_entity.type
_entity.pdbx_description
1 polymer ?
#
loop_
_entity_poly.entity_id
_entity_poly.type
_entity_poly.pdbx_seq_one_letter_code
_entity_poly.pdbx_strand_id
1 'polypeptide(L)'
;MSVVEVYTEACKLVGVVPVSYFIRNLGATAMTLTHHGLGPLGCKALAIALSDEHIRTLELAYNRIQAEGVKCLVELLRANFTIQHLFQDLSNNHIKSEGAEHVAKMLLDSISLKSLKLSNKFTDDDARHFTEALSTNSRIKDLDLSHNEFCGRGGEYLGQLLNNEGLEVLDLSWNRLRMKGAVAFSAGLKVNSMLKHLDLSWNGFGNEGALAMGEALKFNNTLLHLNLSHNCLTNEGVSMLCRGLEYNETLRVLLLAYNSVTVEGALALVNVVKNTPKTALEQINICNVLVNESFVNLLELTCQEHPGLEVQYGGVGGFIAHKPPKRVDPMKVIQDYLDKRKLRLWDFFRNIDKDGTMRVSVTDFRKAVQQSSIPLNRYQIEELIHRLDRDRTGIVDYRAAPILMK
;
A
#
# COMPACT_ATOMS: atom_id res chain seq x y z
N MET A 1 -6.00 44.31 -6.53
CA MET A 1 -4.75 43.64 -6.91
C MET A 1 -5.06 42.23 -7.33
N SER A 2 -4.44 41.72 -8.38
CA SER A 2 -4.52 40.31 -8.75
C SER A 2 -3.82 39.43 -7.70
N VAL A 3 -4.17 38.15 -7.60
CA VAL A 3 -3.50 37.20 -6.68
C VAL A 3 -1.98 37.13 -6.97
N VAL A 4 -1.59 37.26 -8.24
CA VAL A 4 -0.18 37.34 -8.66
C VAL A 4 0.52 38.56 -8.09
N GLU A 5 -0.11 39.73 -8.14
CA GLU A 5 0.43 40.97 -7.57
C GLU A 5 0.56 40.85 -6.05
N VAL A 6 -0.48 40.37 -5.37
CA VAL A 6 -0.47 40.17 -3.92
C VAL A 6 0.65 39.20 -3.51
N TYR A 7 0.78 38.07 -4.20
CA TYR A 7 1.83 37.10 -3.93
C TYR A 7 3.23 37.67 -4.17
N THR A 8 3.43 38.34 -5.31
CA THR A 8 4.73 38.91 -5.67
C THR A 8 5.14 39.98 -4.67
N GLU A 9 4.20 40.83 -4.23
CA GLU A 9 4.48 41.86 -3.25
C GLU A 9 4.70 41.27 -1.85
N ALA A 10 3.91 40.27 -1.45
CA ALA A 10 4.13 39.54 -0.20
C ALA A 10 5.52 38.89 -0.16
N CYS A 11 5.95 38.28 -1.27
CA CYS A 11 7.29 37.71 -1.41
C CYS A 11 8.39 38.76 -1.25
N LYS A 12 8.25 39.95 -1.86
CA LYS A 12 9.20 41.06 -1.66
C LYS A 12 9.24 41.51 -0.21
N LEU A 13 8.08 41.68 0.43
CA LEU A 13 7.96 42.14 1.81
C LEU A 13 8.64 41.19 2.80
N VAL A 14 8.53 39.88 2.57
CA VAL A 14 9.16 38.87 3.44
C VAL A 14 10.54 38.40 2.95
N GLY A 15 11.07 39.01 1.88
CA GLY A 15 12.42 38.74 1.38
C GLY A 15 12.64 37.36 0.76
N VAL A 16 11.64 36.81 0.07
CA VAL A 16 11.71 35.49 -0.59
C VAL A 16 11.47 35.57 -2.10
N VAL A 17 11.99 34.59 -2.83
CA VAL A 17 11.75 34.47 -4.27
C VAL A 17 10.37 33.86 -4.52
N PRO A 18 9.50 34.49 -5.33
CA PRO A 18 8.20 33.92 -5.68
C PRO A 18 8.35 32.56 -6.37
N VAL A 19 7.52 31.60 -5.96
CA VAL A 19 7.46 30.30 -6.63
C VAL A 19 6.71 30.47 -7.95
N SER A 20 7.44 30.40 -9.07
CA SER A 20 6.84 30.58 -10.40
C SER A 20 5.76 29.55 -10.71
N TYR A 21 5.84 28.34 -10.13
CA TYR A 21 4.82 27.31 -10.30
C TYR A 21 3.48 27.72 -9.69
N PHE A 22 3.48 28.36 -8.52
CA PHE A 22 2.26 28.89 -7.89
C PHE A 22 1.55 29.88 -8.82
N ILE A 23 2.30 30.86 -9.35
CA ILE A 23 1.78 31.89 -10.26
C ILE A 23 1.17 31.29 -11.53
N ARG A 24 1.82 30.26 -12.11
CA ARG A 24 1.34 29.62 -13.35
C ARG A 24 0.07 28.78 -13.15
N ASN A 25 -0.24 28.39 -11.92
CA ASN A 25 -1.30 27.41 -11.62
C ASN A 25 -2.42 27.98 -10.71
N LEU A 26 -2.57 29.30 -10.60
CA LEU A 26 -3.57 29.93 -9.74
C LEU A 26 -5.03 29.53 -10.05
N GLY A 27 -5.32 29.11 -11.28
CA GLY A 27 -6.66 28.64 -11.66
C GLY A 27 -6.92 27.15 -11.40
N ALA A 28 -5.96 26.41 -10.84
CA ALA A 28 -6.11 24.99 -10.59
C ALA A 28 -6.90 24.73 -9.29
N THR A 29 -7.71 23.67 -9.27
CA THR A 29 -8.42 23.23 -8.07
C THR A 29 -7.53 22.47 -7.10
N ALA A 30 -6.40 21.94 -7.58
CA ALA A 30 -5.40 21.25 -6.80
C ALA A 30 -4.01 21.75 -7.16
N MET A 31 -3.17 22.01 -6.16
CA MET A 31 -1.82 22.52 -6.35
C MET A 31 -0.81 21.77 -5.50
N THR A 32 0.20 21.19 -6.16
CA THR A 32 1.32 20.52 -5.50
C THR A 32 2.55 21.41 -5.52
N LEU A 33 2.97 21.87 -4.34
CA LEU A 33 4.19 22.67 -4.15
C LEU A 33 5.28 21.89 -3.42
N THR A 34 5.32 20.56 -3.56
CA THR A 34 6.33 19.70 -2.94
C THR A 34 7.74 20.09 -3.40
N HIS A 35 8.73 20.08 -2.49
CA HIS A 35 10.15 20.36 -2.78
C HIS A 35 10.48 21.76 -3.33
N HIS A 36 9.63 22.76 -3.08
CA HIS A 36 9.88 24.15 -3.53
C HIS A 36 10.68 25.00 -2.52
N GLY A 37 11.02 24.45 -1.35
CA GLY A 37 11.88 25.11 -0.37
C GLY A 37 11.28 26.40 0.20
N LEU A 38 9.95 26.45 0.35
CA LEU A 38 9.22 27.65 0.76
C LEU A 38 9.76 28.27 2.06
N GLY A 39 10.13 27.43 3.04
CA GLY A 39 10.45 27.89 4.38
C GLY A 39 9.26 28.56 5.08
N PRO A 40 9.45 29.07 6.30
CA PRO A 40 8.40 29.76 7.04
C PRO A 40 7.94 31.05 6.34
N LEU A 41 8.87 31.82 5.77
CA LEU A 41 8.58 33.10 5.11
C LEU A 41 7.89 32.92 3.76
N GLY A 42 8.31 31.96 2.94
CA GLY A 42 7.61 31.64 1.69
C GLY A 42 6.22 31.09 1.95
N CYS A 43 6.04 30.31 3.02
CA CYS A 43 4.73 29.87 3.47
C CYS A 43 3.85 31.05 3.92
N LYS A 44 4.42 32.02 4.65
CA LYS A 44 3.71 33.27 5.00
C LYS A 44 3.29 34.07 3.78
N ALA A 45 4.16 34.22 2.77
CA ALA A 45 3.82 34.91 1.53
C ALA A 45 2.69 34.20 0.77
N LEU A 46 2.72 32.86 0.71
CA LEU A 46 1.62 32.07 0.16
C LEU A 46 0.34 32.29 0.97
N ALA A 47 0.42 32.29 2.29
CA ALA A 47 -0.74 32.46 3.15
C ALA A 47 -1.40 33.85 2.98
N ILE A 48 -0.62 34.89 2.72
CA ILE A 48 -1.16 36.22 2.42
C ILE A 48 -1.89 36.23 1.07
N ALA A 49 -1.36 35.53 0.08
CA ALA A 49 -1.90 35.52 -1.28
C ALA A 49 -3.07 34.55 -1.48
N LEU A 50 -3.14 33.48 -0.69
CA LEU A 50 -4.18 32.46 -0.73
C LEU A 50 -5.46 32.99 -0.06
N SER A 51 -6.11 33.92 -0.75
CA SER A 51 -7.50 34.35 -0.55
C SER A 51 -8.41 33.85 -1.69
N ASP A 52 -7.85 33.06 -2.63
CA ASP A 52 -8.54 32.56 -3.82
C ASP A 52 -9.49 31.40 -3.48
N GLU A 53 -10.74 31.50 -3.92
CA GLU A 53 -11.82 30.54 -3.68
C GLU A 53 -11.72 29.26 -4.53
N HIS A 54 -10.79 29.20 -5.51
CA HIS A 54 -10.72 28.08 -6.47
C HIS A 54 -9.83 26.92 -5.99
N ILE A 55 -8.77 27.19 -5.24
CA ILE A 55 -7.84 26.15 -4.77
C ILE A 55 -8.50 25.40 -3.62
N ARG A 56 -8.80 24.12 -3.87
CA ARG A 56 -9.37 23.22 -2.88
C ARG A 56 -8.28 22.40 -2.22
N THR A 57 -7.34 21.86 -2.98
CA THR A 57 -6.26 21.02 -2.48
C THR A 57 -4.91 21.73 -2.59
N LEU A 58 -4.13 21.74 -1.51
CA LEU A 58 -2.74 22.21 -1.52
C LEU A 58 -1.84 21.18 -0.80
N GLU A 59 -0.80 20.75 -1.51
CA GLU A 59 0.23 19.84 -0.98
C GLU A 59 1.52 20.63 -0.78
N LEU A 60 2.00 20.67 0.46
CA LEU A 60 3.17 21.46 0.85
C LEU A 60 4.28 20.59 1.43
N ALA A 61 4.31 19.29 1.12
CA ALA A 61 5.33 18.39 1.66
C ALA A 61 6.76 18.80 1.29
N TYR A 62 7.73 18.51 2.16
CA TYR A 62 9.16 18.77 1.93
C TYR A 62 9.52 20.24 1.61
N ASN A 63 8.90 21.21 2.30
CA ASN A 63 9.15 22.64 2.10
C ASN A 63 9.85 23.35 3.27
N ARG A 64 10.22 22.63 4.33
CA ARG A 64 10.87 23.19 5.54
C ARG A 64 10.06 24.35 6.16
N ILE A 65 8.73 24.23 6.14
CA ILE A 65 7.79 25.26 6.61
C ILE A 65 8.02 25.62 8.08
N GLN A 66 8.45 24.66 8.90
CA GLN A 66 8.67 24.82 10.35
C GLN A 66 7.39 25.24 11.11
N ALA A 67 7.49 25.41 12.42
CA ALA A 67 6.34 25.74 13.27
C ALA A 67 5.74 27.11 12.89
N GLU A 68 6.58 28.08 12.57
CA GLU A 68 6.20 29.45 12.24
C GLU A 68 5.43 29.53 10.93
N GLY A 69 5.80 28.75 9.92
CA GLY A 69 5.04 28.68 8.68
C GLY A 69 3.68 28.01 8.89
N VAL A 70 3.61 26.95 9.71
CA VAL A 70 2.35 26.31 10.09
C VAL A 70 1.44 27.30 10.81
N LYS A 71 1.98 28.10 11.74
CA LYS A 71 1.22 29.17 12.40
C LYS A 71 0.55 30.12 11.41
N CYS A 72 1.27 30.56 10.37
CA CYS A 72 0.70 31.39 9.32
C CYS A 72 -0.41 30.67 8.55
N LEU A 73 -0.31 29.36 8.32
CA LEU A 73 -1.37 28.57 7.70
C LEU A 73 -2.62 28.47 8.58
N VAL A 74 -2.45 28.34 9.91
CA VAL A 74 -3.57 28.35 10.86
C VAL A 74 -4.30 29.69 10.83
N GLU A 75 -3.56 30.80 10.82
CA GLU A 75 -4.14 32.15 10.73
C GLU A 75 -4.92 32.34 9.42
N LEU A 76 -4.38 31.85 8.30
CA LEU A 76 -5.10 31.80 7.02
C LEU A 76 -6.40 31.03 7.12
N LEU A 77 -6.38 29.83 7.70
CA LEU A 77 -7.57 28.99 7.80
C LEU A 77 -8.67 29.60 8.64
N ARG A 78 -8.32 30.33 9.70
CA ARG A 78 -9.31 31.08 10.49
C ARG A 78 -9.94 32.23 9.72
N ALA A 79 -9.18 32.88 8.85
CA ALA A 79 -9.64 34.03 8.07
C ALA A 79 -10.51 33.64 6.87
N ASN A 80 -10.35 32.40 6.36
CA ASN A 80 -10.97 31.96 5.11
C ASN A 80 -12.01 30.85 5.33
N PHE A 81 -13.29 31.19 5.21
CA PHE A 81 -14.42 30.24 5.36
C PHE A 81 -14.76 29.46 4.08
N THR A 82 -14.23 29.87 2.92
CA THR A 82 -14.50 29.24 1.61
C THR A 82 -13.55 28.10 1.28
N ILE A 83 -12.42 28.03 1.97
CA ILE A 83 -11.37 27.06 1.73
C ILE A 83 -11.78 25.73 2.34
N GLN A 84 -12.32 24.84 1.50
CA GLN A 84 -12.95 23.62 1.99
C GLN A 84 -11.98 22.44 2.22
N HIS A 85 -10.77 22.44 1.64
CA HIS A 85 -9.96 21.21 1.54
C HIS A 85 -8.42 21.42 1.64
N LEU A 86 -7.92 22.55 2.14
CA LEU A 86 -6.57 23.05 1.77
C LEU A 86 -5.35 22.28 2.27
N PHE A 87 -5.43 21.22 3.06
CA PHE A 87 -4.20 20.61 3.58
C PHE A 87 -4.19 19.11 3.38
N GLN A 88 -3.75 18.69 2.20
CA GLN A 88 -3.64 17.26 1.93
C GLN A 88 -2.27 16.70 2.32
N ASP A 89 -1.22 17.52 2.40
CA ASP A 89 0.08 17.03 2.88
C ASP A 89 0.98 18.12 3.49
N LEU A 90 1.21 18.02 4.81
CA LEU A 90 2.17 18.84 5.55
C LEU A 90 3.43 18.03 5.95
N SER A 91 3.63 16.85 5.38
CA SER A 91 4.72 15.94 5.72
C SER A 91 6.12 16.51 5.44
N ASN A 92 7.09 16.08 6.24
CA ASN A 92 8.51 16.40 6.09
C ASN A 92 8.83 17.90 6.06
N ASN A 93 8.08 18.69 6.83
CA ASN A 93 8.22 20.14 6.92
C ASN A 93 9.01 20.64 8.13
N HIS A 94 9.60 19.73 8.92
CA HIS A 94 10.36 20.07 10.13
C HIS A 94 9.52 20.89 11.12
N ILE A 95 8.23 20.52 11.24
CA ILE A 95 7.24 21.20 12.08
C ILE A 95 7.64 21.14 13.56
N LYS A 96 8.22 20.01 14.00
CA LYS A 96 8.60 19.73 15.40
C LYS A 96 7.40 19.87 16.37
N SER A 97 7.65 19.76 17.67
CA SER A 97 6.59 19.77 18.69
C SER A 97 5.83 21.09 18.79
N GLU A 98 6.51 22.24 18.68
CA GLU A 98 5.82 23.54 18.68
C GLU A 98 4.81 23.66 17.55
N GLY A 99 5.16 23.18 16.35
CA GLY A 99 4.21 23.18 15.25
C GLY A 99 3.11 22.13 15.40
N ALA A 100 3.31 21.06 16.20
CA ALA A 100 2.26 20.08 16.51
C ALA A 100 1.09 20.74 17.24
N GLU A 101 1.37 21.63 18.21
CA GLU A 101 0.35 22.41 18.91
C GLU A 101 -0.44 23.32 17.94
N HIS A 102 0.25 23.96 17.01
CA HIS A 102 -0.39 24.77 15.98
C HIS A 102 -1.28 23.92 15.06
N VAL A 103 -0.83 22.73 14.64
CA VAL A 103 -1.65 21.79 13.86
C VAL A 103 -2.86 21.31 14.67
N ALA A 104 -2.71 21.00 15.96
CA ALA A 104 -3.83 20.62 16.81
C ALA A 104 -4.87 21.74 16.92
N LYS A 105 -4.41 22.99 17.06
CA LYS A 105 -5.29 24.16 17.05
C LYS A 105 -6.00 24.34 15.71
N MET A 106 -5.30 24.08 14.61
CA MET A 106 -5.90 24.06 13.27
C MET A 106 -6.99 23.00 13.16
N LEU A 107 -6.76 21.80 13.69
CA LEU A 107 -7.76 20.72 13.71
C LEU A 107 -8.99 21.09 14.55
N LEU A 108 -8.80 21.77 15.69
CA LEU A 108 -9.92 22.26 16.50
C LEU A 108 -10.79 23.29 15.76
N ASP A 109 -10.15 24.28 15.12
CA ASP A 109 -10.84 25.41 14.50
C ASP A 109 -11.40 25.06 13.10
N SER A 110 -10.84 24.06 12.43
CA SER A 110 -11.16 23.74 11.05
C SER A 110 -12.54 23.12 10.91
N ILE A 111 -13.43 23.84 10.23
CA ILE A 111 -14.77 23.37 9.85
C ILE A 111 -14.82 22.68 8.49
N SER A 112 -13.70 22.57 7.77
CA SER A 112 -13.74 22.09 6.39
C SER A 112 -12.80 20.93 6.08
N LEU A 113 -11.66 20.85 6.77
CA LEU A 113 -10.67 19.79 6.57
C LEU A 113 -11.31 18.40 6.77
N LYS A 114 -11.10 17.53 5.77
CA LYS A 114 -11.56 16.13 5.77
C LYS A 114 -10.41 15.12 5.75
N SER A 115 -9.28 15.50 5.18
CA SER A 115 -8.08 14.66 5.05
C SER A 115 -6.86 15.48 5.46
N LEU A 116 -5.90 14.88 6.15
CA LEU A 116 -4.66 15.54 6.54
C LEU A 116 -3.51 14.53 6.68
N LYS A 117 -2.33 14.86 6.12
CA LYS A 117 -1.10 14.07 6.29
C LYS A 117 -0.01 14.80 7.05
N LEU A 118 0.61 14.10 8.00
CA LEU A 118 1.41 14.66 9.09
C LEU A 118 2.65 13.83 9.42
N SER A 119 3.42 13.39 8.42
CA SER A 119 4.69 12.68 8.65
C SER A 119 5.83 13.65 8.99
N ASN A 120 5.97 14.04 10.27
CA ASN A 120 6.87 15.12 10.69
C ASN A 120 7.78 14.79 11.89
N LYS A 121 7.99 13.50 12.19
CA LYS A 121 8.76 13.04 13.36
C LYS A 121 8.16 13.51 14.69
N PHE A 122 6.84 13.51 14.79
CA PHE A 122 6.13 13.79 16.03
C PHE A 122 6.42 12.73 17.09
N THR A 123 6.50 13.13 18.34
CA THR A 123 6.83 12.29 19.50
C THR A 123 5.58 11.97 20.33
N ASP A 124 5.73 11.15 21.38
CA ASP A 124 4.62 10.78 22.27
C ASP A 124 3.83 11.98 22.83
N ASP A 125 4.52 13.06 23.22
CA ASP A 125 3.88 14.24 23.80
C ASP A 125 3.07 15.02 22.75
N ASP A 126 3.47 14.92 21.47
CA ASP A 126 2.75 15.53 20.35
C ASP A 126 1.44 14.79 20.05
N ALA A 127 1.42 13.47 20.23
CA ALA A 127 0.22 12.64 20.05
C ALA A 127 -0.95 13.14 20.92
N ARG A 128 -0.65 13.59 22.14
CA ARG A 128 -1.64 14.14 23.07
C ARG A 128 -2.40 15.33 22.46
N HIS A 129 -1.71 16.24 21.80
CA HIS A 129 -2.34 17.41 21.17
C HIS A 129 -3.32 16.99 20.07
N PHE A 130 -2.95 15.99 19.27
CA PHE A 130 -3.85 15.45 18.22
C PHE A 130 -5.06 14.75 18.82
N THR A 131 -4.86 13.95 19.88
CA THR A 131 -5.95 13.28 20.60
C THR A 131 -6.94 14.29 21.20
N GLU A 132 -6.43 15.33 21.88
CA GLU A 132 -7.28 16.39 22.45
C GLU A 132 -8.05 17.12 21.35
N ALA A 133 -7.39 17.48 20.24
CA ALA A 133 -8.05 18.15 19.12
C ALA A 133 -9.15 17.30 18.47
N LEU A 134 -8.84 16.03 18.17
CA LEU A 134 -9.75 15.12 17.49
C LEU A 134 -10.84 14.58 18.40
N SER A 135 -10.72 14.69 19.73
CA SER A 135 -11.82 14.34 20.65
C SER A 135 -13.09 15.16 20.40
N THR A 136 -12.95 16.36 19.83
CA THR A 136 -14.08 17.26 19.53
C THR A 136 -14.36 17.40 18.03
N ASN A 137 -13.36 17.11 17.16
CA ASN A 137 -13.52 17.22 15.72
C ASN A 137 -13.83 15.86 15.07
N SER A 138 -15.09 15.65 14.66
CA SER A 138 -15.55 14.47 13.91
C SER A 138 -15.63 14.66 12.38
N ARG A 139 -15.04 15.74 11.86
CA ARG A 139 -15.10 16.12 10.44
C ARG A 139 -13.96 15.52 9.64
N ILE A 140 -12.79 15.33 10.27
CA ILE A 140 -11.68 14.60 9.68
C ILE A 140 -12.11 13.15 9.47
N LYS A 141 -12.01 12.72 8.22
CA LYS A 141 -12.32 11.35 7.77
C LYS A 141 -11.06 10.55 7.50
N ASP A 142 -9.98 11.22 7.09
CA ASP A 142 -8.72 10.58 6.70
C ASP A 142 -7.54 11.29 7.40
N LEU A 143 -6.77 10.53 8.17
CA LEU A 143 -5.63 11.05 8.91
C LEU A 143 -4.43 10.15 8.71
N ASP A 144 -3.36 10.73 8.17
CA ASP A 144 -2.07 10.08 8.03
C ASP A 144 -1.09 10.67 9.07
N LEU A 145 -0.75 9.83 10.02
CA LEU A 145 0.22 10.06 11.09
C LEU A 145 1.42 9.08 10.94
N SER A 146 1.66 8.59 9.73
CA SER A 146 2.77 7.68 9.42
C SER A 146 4.13 8.37 9.57
N HIS A 147 5.19 7.56 9.68
CA HIS A 147 6.58 8.04 9.74
C HIS A 147 6.83 9.08 10.85
N ASN A 148 6.17 8.91 12.00
CA ASN A 148 6.42 9.66 13.21
C ASN A 148 7.21 8.79 14.22
N GLU A 149 7.43 9.30 15.42
CA GLU A 149 8.19 8.64 16.49
C GLU A 149 7.30 8.24 17.67
N PHE A 150 6.01 7.97 17.41
CA PHE A 150 5.08 7.51 18.45
C PHE A 150 5.51 6.15 18.98
N CYS A 151 5.68 6.06 20.29
CA CYS A 151 6.10 4.88 21.04
C CYS A 151 4.95 4.38 21.93
N GLY A 152 5.28 3.76 23.07
CA GLY A 152 4.28 3.20 23.98
C GLY A 152 3.29 4.22 24.52
N ARG A 153 3.76 5.38 25.01
CA ARG A 153 2.87 6.44 25.54
C ARG A 153 2.08 7.10 24.41
N GLY A 154 2.69 7.32 23.25
CA GLY A 154 2.00 7.78 22.05
C GLY A 154 0.86 6.83 21.67
N GLY A 155 1.08 5.51 21.76
CA GLY A 155 0.04 4.51 21.53
C GLY A 155 -1.13 4.56 22.51
N GLU A 156 -0.90 4.96 23.76
CA GLU A 156 -1.98 5.19 24.73
C GLU A 156 -2.85 6.40 24.32
N TYR A 157 -2.22 7.51 23.93
CA TYR A 157 -2.95 8.68 23.43
C TYR A 157 -3.68 8.40 22.12
N LEU A 158 -3.04 7.68 21.19
CA LEU A 158 -3.64 7.29 19.91
C LEU A 158 -4.77 6.26 20.10
N GLY A 159 -4.69 5.41 21.11
CA GLY A 159 -5.80 4.54 21.49
C GLY A 159 -7.01 5.34 21.98
N GLN A 160 -6.79 6.41 22.74
CA GLN A 160 -7.86 7.33 23.15
C GLN A 160 -8.43 8.13 21.96
N LEU A 161 -7.59 8.45 20.97
CA LEU A 161 -8.03 9.14 19.74
C LEU A 161 -9.09 8.33 18.99
N LEU A 162 -9.07 7.00 19.09
CA LEU A 162 -10.08 6.12 18.47
C LEU A 162 -11.49 6.25 19.06
N ASN A 163 -11.69 7.00 20.14
CA ASN A 163 -13.04 7.42 20.56
C ASN A 163 -13.66 8.45 19.61
N ASN A 164 -12.90 8.95 18.63
CA ASN A 164 -13.40 9.85 17.60
C ASN A 164 -14.49 9.17 16.75
N GLU A 165 -15.62 9.86 16.59
CA GLU A 165 -16.79 9.40 15.85
C GLU A 165 -16.79 9.86 14.37
N GLY A 166 -15.68 10.41 13.89
CA GLY A 166 -15.54 10.94 12.54
C GLY A 166 -14.64 10.09 11.64
N LEU A 167 -13.56 9.58 12.19
CA LEU A 167 -12.41 9.07 11.44
C LEU A 167 -12.69 7.71 10.80
N GLU A 168 -12.47 7.63 9.49
CA GLU A 168 -12.73 6.44 8.67
C GLU A 168 -11.44 5.80 8.14
N VAL A 169 -10.38 6.59 7.96
CA VAL A 169 -9.06 6.15 7.47
C VAL A 169 -7.98 6.68 8.41
N LEU A 170 -7.13 5.79 8.91
CA LEU A 170 -6.00 6.13 9.78
C LEU A 170 -4.74 5.38 9.33
N ASP A 171 -3.71 6.13 8.97
CA ASP A 171 -2.37 5.60 8.73
C ASP A 171 -1.45 5.94 9.91
N LEU A 172 -0.94 4.91 10.58
CA LEU A 172 0.04 4.98 11.66
C LEU A 172 1.29 4.16 11.33
N SER A 173 1.50 3.85 10.05
CA SER A 173 2.65 3.07 9.60
C SER A 173 3.98 3.75 9.95
N TRP A 174 5.05 2.96 10.08
CA TRP A 174 6.40 3.48 10.38
C TRP A 174 6.50 4.31 11.66
N ASN A 175 5.74 3.93 12.69
CA ASN A 175 5.90 4.41 14.05
C ASN A 175 6.61 3.36 14.91
N ARG A 176 6.60 3.51 16.23
CA ARG A 176 7.29 2.61 17.17
C ARG A 176 6.39 2.23 18.33
N LEU A 177 5.08 2.09 18.07
CA LEU A 177 4.07 1.87 19.10
C LEU A 177 4.50 0.79 20.09
N ARG A 178 4.94 -0.37 19.56
CA ARG A 178 5.44 -1.55 20.27
C ARG A 178 4.45 -2.09 21.31
N MET A 179 4.56 -3.36 21.66
CA MET A 179 3.89 -4.05 22.79
C MET A 179 2.83 -3.23 23.57
N LYS A 180 3.23 -2.38 24.52
CA LYS A 180 2.30 -1.57 25.34
C LYS A 180 1.43 -0.60 24.54
N GLY A 181 2.04 0.15 23.61
CA GLY A 181 1.30 1.07 22.74
C GLY A 181 0.35 0.32 21.81
N ALA A 182 0.76 -0.84 21.30
CA ALA A 182 -0.08 -1.72 20.49
C ALA A 182 -1.31 -2.25 21.27
N VAL A 183 -1.11 -2.67 22.52
CA VAL A 183 -2.20 -3.11 23.41
C VAL A 183 -3.18 -1.97 23.69
N ALA A 184 -2.67 -0.80 24.06
CA ALA A 184 -3.50 0.37 24.34
C ALA A 184 -4.29 0.85 23.11
N PHE A 185 -3.63 0.88 21.95
CA PHE A 185 -4.28 1.20 20.68
C PHE A 185 -5.40 0.21 20.34
N SER A 186 -5.13 -1.09 20.49
CA SER A 186 -6.12 -2.15 20.23
C SER A 186 -7.33 -2.05 21.17
N ALA A 187 -7.12 -1.64 22.42
CA ALA A 187 -8.22 -1.40 23.36
C ALA A 187 -9.15 -0.26 22.90
N GLY A 188 -8.61 0.80 22.29
CA GLY A 188 -9.40 1.85 21.64
C GLY A 188 -10.14 1.33 20.41
N LEU A 189 -9.47 0.54 19.56
CA LEU A 189 -10.07 -0.01 18.33
C LEU A 189 -11.25 -0.95 18.63
N LYS A 190 -11.19 -1.68 19.74
CA LYS A 190 -12.26 -2.57 20.21
C LYS A 190 -13.61 -1.87 20.35
N VAL A 191 -13.62 -0.60 20.76
CA VAL A 191 -14.85 0.19 20.96
C VAL A 191 -15.12 1.19 19.84
N ASN A 192 -14.18 1.36 18.90
CA ASN A 192 -14.38 2.22 17.75
C ASN A 192 -15.44 1.67 16.80
N SER A 193 -16.29 2.56 16.28
CA SER A 193 -17.44 2.24 15.44
C SER A 193 -17.42 2.96 14.08
N MET A 194 -16.28 3.53 13.67
CA MET A 194 -16.20 4.40 12.48
C MET A 194 -15.07 4.04 11.53
N LEU A 195 -13.95 3.54 12.05
CA LEU A 195 -12.74 3.31 11.28
C LEU A 195 -12.93 2.13 10.33
N LYS A 196 -12.67 2.37 9.04
CA LYS A 196 -12.80 1.38 7.96
C LYS A 196 -11.44 0.92 7.45
N HIS A 197 -10.45 1.81 7.43
CA HIS A 197 -9.10 1.53 6.93
C HIS A 197 -8.06 1.90 7.98
N LEU A 198 -7.21 0.95 8.32
CA LEU A 198 -6.17 1.12 9.32
C LEU A 198 -4.85 0.54 8.82
N ASP A 199 -3.82 1.38 8.75
CA ASP A 199 -2.45 0.95 8.52
C ASP A 199 -1.62 1.06 9.80
N LEU A 200 -1.15 -0.09 10.30
CA LEU A 200 -0.28 -0.22 11.45
C LEU A 200 1.04 -0.88 11.09
N SER A 201 1.40 -0.93 9.81
CA SER A 201 2.63 -1.57 9.37
C SER A 201 3.87 -0.93 9.99
N TRP A 202 4.94 -1.70 10.17
CA TRP A 202 6.21 -1.19 10.73
C TRP A 202 6.12 -0.60 12.16
N ASN A 203 5.32 -1.19 13.05
CA ASN A 203 5.16 -0.70 14.44
C ASN A 203 5.74 -1.62 15.52
N GLY A 204 6.23 -2.80 15.14
CA GLY A 204 6.80 -3.78 16.06
C GLY A 204 5.81 -4.29 17.12
N PHE A 205 4.58 -4.63 16.72
CA PHE A 205 3.53 -5.12 17.63
C PHE A 205 3.95 -6.38 18.41
N GLY A 206 4.65 -7.31 17.76
CA GLY A 206 4.94 -8.63 18.31
C GLY A 206 3.67 -9.46 18.62
N ASN A 207 3.83 -10.58 19.32
CA ASN A 207 2.72 -11.48 19.63
C ASN A 207 1.73 -10.86 20.63
N GLU A 208 2.19 -10.05 21.58
CA GLU A 208 1.32 -9.37 22.55
C GLU A 208 0.37 -8.37 21.86
N GLY A 209 0.89 -7.57 20.93
CA GLY A 209 0.06 -6.67 20.12
C GLY A 209 -0.91 -7.44 19.23
N ALA A 210 -0.49 -8.60 18.69
CA ALA A 210 -1.35 -9.47 17.89
C ALA A 210 -2.52 -10.06 18.71
N LEU A 211 -2.26 -10.48 19.95
CA LEU A 211 -3.30 -10.91 20.88
C LEU A 211 -4.32 -9.81 21.15
N ALA A 212 -3.85 -8.60 21.48
CA ALA A 212 -4.72 -7.47 21.75
C ALA A 212 -5.53 -7.06 20.51
N MET A 213 -4.91 -7.10 19.32
CA MET A 213 -5.60 -6.84 18.06
C MET A 213 -6.64 -7.91 17.73
N GLY A 214 -6.36 -9.18 18.01
CA GLY A 214 -7.35 -10.27 17.88
C GLY A 214 -8.56 -10.04 18.80
N GLU A 215 -8.31 -9.67 20.06
CA GLU A 215 -9.38 -9.29 20.99
C GLU A 215 -10.15 -8.04 20.53
N ALA A 216 -9.50 -7.09 19.87
CA ALA A 216 -10.19 -5.93 19.31
C ALA A 216 -11.10 -6.30 18.13
N LEU A 217 -10.57 -7.09 17.18
CA LEU A 217 -11.30 -7.56 16.01
C LEU A 217 -12.52 -8.41 16.36
N LYS A 218 -12.49 -9.12 17.48
CA LYS A 218 -13.64 -9.88 17.98
C LYS A 218 -14.89 -9.02 18.20
N PHE A 219 -14.73 -7.75 18.58
CA PHE A 219 -15.85 -6.84 18.88
C PHE A 219 -16.01 -5.71 17.87
N ASN A 220 -14.93 -5.31 17.20
CA ASN A 220 -14.99 -4.30 16.15
C ASN A 220 -15.78 -4.85 14.96
N ASN A 221 -16.74 -4.08 14.48
CA ASN A 221 -17.65 -4.47 13.39
C ASN A 221 -17.68 -3.42 12.26
N THR A 222 -16.64 -2.60 12.14
CA THR A 222 -16.59 -1.50 11.17
C THR A 222 -15.32 -1.52 10.32
N LEU A 223 -14.24 -2.10 10.83
CA LEU A 223 -12.96 -2.16 10.14
C LEU A 223 -13.02 -3.13 8.95
N LEU A 224 -12.72 -2.61 7.76
CA LEU A 224 -12.74 -3.35 6.50
C LEU A 224 -11.34 -3.73 6.04
N HIS A 225 -10.34 -2.91 6.34
CA HIS A 225 -8.97 -3.07 5.88
C HIS A 225 -7.98 -2.85 7.03
N LEU A 226 -7.16 -3.86 7.29
CA LEU A 226 -6.13 -3.83 8.33
C LEU A 226 -4.77 -4.24 7.76
N ASN A 227 -3.80 -3.34 7.85
CA ASN A 227 -2.40 -3.63 7.54
C ASN A 227 -1.56 -3.80 8.80
N LEU A 228 -1.05 -5.01 9.02
CA LEU A 228 -0.13 -5.38 10.10
C LEU A 228 1.21 -5.87 9.54
N SER A 229 1.58 -5.51 8.31
CA SER A 229 2.85 -5.89 7.71
C SER A 229 4.04 -5.39 8.52
N HIS A 230 5.18 -6.10 8.51
CA HIS A 230 6.40 -5.68 9.23
C HIS A 230 6.21 -5.41 10.73
N ASN A 231 5.48 -6.27 11.45
CA ASN A 231 5.22 -6.11 12.88
C ASN A 231 5.84 -7.19 13.78
N CYS A 232 6.70 -8.04 13.22
CA CYS A 232 7.37 -9.13 13.93
C CYS A 232 6.40 -10.16 14.55
N LEU A 233 5.25 -10.40 13.92
CA LEU A 233 4.32 -11.46 14.35
C LEU A 233 4.91 -12.84 14.00
N THR A 234 4.83 -13.78 14.93
CA THR A 234 5.14 -15.19 14.66
C THR A 234 3.86 -16.00 14.40
N ASN A 235 3.98 -17.31 14.14
CA ASN A 235 2.84 -18.22 14.03
C ASN A 235 1.90 -18.16 15.24
N GLU A 236 2.45 -17.97 16.44
CA GLU A 236 1.67 -17.80 17.67
C GLU A 236 0.84 -16.52 17.62
N GLY A 237 1.45 -15.38 17.28
CA GLY A 237 0.73 -14.12 17.13
C GLY A 237 -0.37 -14.19 16.06
N VAL A 238 -0.11 -14.87 14.94
CA VAL A 238 -1.13 -15.13 13.91
C VAL A 238 -2.26 -16.01 14.45
N SER A 239 -1.97 -17.07 15.20
CA SER A 239 -3.00 -17.91 15.83
C SER A 239 -3.87 -17.10 16.80
N MET A 240 -3.29 -16.17 17.54
CA MET A 240 -4.03 -15.26 18.43
C MET A 240 -4.92 -14.29 17.65
N LEU A 241 -4.45 -13.74 16.52
CA LEU A 241 -5.29 -12.97 15.60
C LEU A 241 -6.47 -13.80 15.07
N CYS A 242 -6.22 -15.05 14.66
CA CYS A 242 -7.26 -15.94 14.14
C CYS A 242 -8.42 -16.14 15.14
N ARG A 243 -8.14 -16.24 16.45
CA ARG A 243 -9.20 -16.35 17.48
C ARG A 243 -10.15 -15.15 17.49
N GLY A 244 -9.66 -13.97 17.13
CA GLY A 244 -10.50 -12.79 16.94
C GLY A 244 -11.32 -12.85 15.65
N LEU A 245 -10.66 -13.27 14.57
CA LEU A 245 -11.26 -13.39 13.23
C LEU A 245 -12.38 -14.42 13.16
N GLU A 246 -12.39 -15.45 14.02
CA GLU A 246 -13.49 -16.42 14.15
C GLU A 246 -14.85 -15.75 14.45
N TYR A 247 -14.85 -14.57 15.05
CA TYR A 247 -16.06 -13.81 15.39
C TYR A 247 -16.25 -12.56 14.53
N ASN A 248 -15.26 -12.19 13.73
CA ASN A 248 -15.30 -10.97 12.96
C ASN A 248 -15.99 -11.20 11.61
N GLU A 249 -17.11 -10.50 11.39
CA GLU A 249 -17.94 -10.62 10.20
C GLU A 249 -17.74 -9.41 9.23
N THR A 250 -16.71 -8.58 9.41
CA THR A 250 -16.59 -7.27 8.73
C THR A 250 -15.26 -7.01 8.03
N LEU A 251 -14.15 -7.55 8.55
CA LEU A 251 -12.82 -7.36 7.99
C LEU A 251 -12.72 -8.08 6.65
N ARG A 252 -12.37 -7.33 5.60
CA ARG A 252 -12.26 -7.83 4.22
C ARG A 252 -10.82 -8.04 3.81
N VAL A 253 -9.92 -7.15 4.21
CA VAL A 253 -8.51 -7.17 3.81
C VAL A 253 -7.61 -7.22 5.03
N LEU A 254 -6.77 -8.26 5.09
CA LEU A 254 -5.78 -8.46 6.13
C LEU A 254 -4.38 -8.59 5.51
N LEU A 255 -3.52 -7.60 5.75
CA LEU A 255 -2.15 -7.61 5.25
C LEU A 255 -1.18 -7.97 6.38
N LEU A 256 -0.42 -9.03 6.19
CA LEU A 256 0.52 -9.61 7.17
C LEU A 256 1.91 -9.82 6.57
N ALA A 257 2.20 -9.20 5.43
CA ALA A 257 3.47 -9.36 4.72
C ALA A 257 4.67 -8.97 5.61
N TYR A 258 5.79 -9.64 5.38
CA TYR A 258 7.06 -9.42 6.06
C TYR A 258 7.00 -9.51 7.60
N ASN A 259 6.10 -10.34 8.11
CA ASN A 259 6.16 -10.87 9.48
C ASN A 259 6.95 -12.18 9.53
N SER A 260 7.22 -12.68 10.74
CA SER A 260 7.92 -13.96 11.01
C SER A 260 6.97 -15.16 10.93
N VAL A 261 6.12 -15.17 9.90
CA VAL A 261 5.09 -16.19 9.66
C VAL A 261 5.67 -17.29 8.79
N THR A 262 5.44 -18.55 9.17
CA THR A 262 5.78 -19.73 8.37
C THR A 262 4.51 -20.36 7.78
N VAL A 263 4.66 -21.48 7.08
CA VAL A 263 3.51 -22.25 6.56
C VAL A 263 2.49 -22.63 7.64
N GLU A 264 2.89 -22.80 8.90
CA GLU A 264 1.96 -23.10 10.00
C GLU A 264 1.01 -21.94 10.27
N GLY A 265 1.54 -20.71 10.34
CA GLY A 265 0.71 -19.51 10.49
C GLY A 265 -0.15 -19.25 9.25
N ALA A 266 0.38 -19.53 8.05
CA ALA A 266 -0.39 -19.47 6.81
C ALA A 266 -1.57 -20.46 6.81
N LEU A 267 -1.35 -21.70 7.26
CA LEU A 267 -2.41 -22.71 7.42
C LEU A 267 -3.46 -22.25 8.45
N ALA A 268 -3.04 -21.61 9.55
CA ALA A 268 -3.97 -21.07 10.54
C ALA A 268 -4.89 -19.99 9.95
N LEU A 269 -4.37 -19.12 9.09
CA LEU A 269 -5.15 -18.09 8.40
C LEU A 269 -6.19 -18.68 7.43
N VAL A 270 -5.81 -19.70 6.65
CA VAL A 270 -6.76 -20.34 5.73
C VAL A 270 -7.79 -21.18 6.49
N ASN A 271 -7.39 -21.84 7.57
CA ASN A 271 -8.29 -22.61 8.43
C ASN A 271 -9.34 -21.73 9.11
N VAL A 272 -8.99 -20.52 9.57
CA VAL A 272 -10.00 -19.65 10.18
C VAL A 272 -11.07 -19.23 9.16
N VAL A 273 -10.69 -18.92 7.93
CA VAL A 273 -11.65 -18.61 6.86
C VAL A 273 -12.54 -19.82 6.58
N LYS A 274 -11.94 -21.00 6.38
CA LYS A 274 -12.68 -22.25 6.14
C LYS A 274 -13.68 -22.59 7.23
N ASN A 275 -13.31 -22.37 8.50
CA ASN A 275 -14.15 -22.74 9.64
C ASN A 275 -15.13 -21.62 10.05
N THR A 276 -15.12 -20.47 9.37
CA THR A 276 -15.92 -19.30 9.72
C THR A 276 -16.77 -18.87 8.52
N PRO A 277 -17.95 -19.49 8.28
CA PRO A 277 -18.76 -19.23 7.09
C PRO A 277 -19.22 -17.76 6.93
N LYS A 278 -19.30 -17.03 8.05
CA LYS A 278 -19.71 -15.62 8.09
C LYS A 278 -18.56 -14.62 7.92
N THR A 279 -17.34 -15.10 7.76
CA THR A 279 -16.20 -14.22 7.56
C THR A 279 -16.39 -13.35 6.32
N ALA A 280 -16.03 -12.08 6.41
CA ALA A 280 -16.00 -11.16 5.28
C ALA A 280 -14.62 -11.12 4.60
N LEU A 281 -13.66 -11.93 5.04
CA LEU A 281 -12.30 -11.91 4.51
C LEU A 281 -12.28 -12.29 3.03
N GLU A 282 -11.80 -11.35 2.24
CA GLU A 282 -11.62 -11.46 0.78
C GLU A 282 -10.15 -11.47 0.41
N GLN A 283 -9.28 -10.81 1.18
CA GLN A 283 -7.87 -10.72 0.84
C GLN A 283 -6.97 -10.96 2.05
N ILE A 284 -6.04 -11.89 1.91
CA ILE A 284 -4.96 -12.14 2.88
C ILE A 284 -3.62 -12.01 2.17
N ASN A 285 -2.77 -11.08 2.64
CA ASN A 285 -1.43 -10.91 2.09
C ASN A 285 -0.35 -11.42 3.04
N ILE A 286 0.31 -12.51 2.65
CA ILE A 286 1.48 -13.12 3.27
C ILE A 286 2.56 -13.37 2.20
N CYS A 287 2.75 -12.42 1.27
CA CYS A 287 3.52 -12.59 0.03
C CYS A 287 5.00 -13.00 0.21
N ASN A 288 5.55 -12.93 1.42
CA ASN A 288 6.90 -13.37 1.76
C ASN A 288 6.96 -14.78 2.37
N VAL A 289 5.82 -15.43 2.60
CA VAL A 289 5.75 -16.75 3.25
C VAL A 289 5.80 -17.86 2.22
N LEU A 290 6.79 -18.76 2.35
CA LEU A 290 6.84 -19.99 1.58
C LEU A 290 5.87 -21.01 2.19
N VAL A 291 4.99 -21.56 1.36
CA VAL A 291 3.93 -22.51 1.76
C VAL A 291 4.21 -23.90 1.20
N ASN A 292 3.45 -24.94 1.56
CA ASN A 292 3.64 -26.29 1.03
C ASN A 292 2.38 -26.78 0.28
N GLU A 293 2.41 -27.99 -0.27
CA GLU A 293 1.26 -28.58 -0.96
C GLU A 293 0.02 -28.70 -0.05
N SER A 294 0.19 -28.98 1.25
CA SER A 294 -0.94 -29.04 2.17
C SER A 294 -1.66 -27.70 2.31
N PHE A 295 -0.91 -26.59 2.27
CA PHE A 295 -1.51 -25.25 2.26
C PHE A 295 -2.26 -24.99 0.97
N VAL A 296 -1.69 -25.34 -0.18
CA VAL A 296 -2.34 -25.16 -1.49
C VAL A 296 -3.65 -25.95 -1.56
N ASN A 297 -3.63 -27.22 -1.14
CA ASN A 297 -4.82 -28.07 -1.11
C ASN A 297 -5.89 -27.51 -0.16
N LEU A 298 -5.48 -27.02 1.02
CA LEU A 298 -6.41 -26.40 1.96
C LEU A 298 -7.02 -25.12 1.36
N LEU A 299 -6.20 -24.26 0.75
CA LEU A 299 -6.65 -23.02 0.11
C LEU A 299 -7.63 -23.32 -1.02
N GLU A 300 -7.35 -24.32 -1.86
CA GLU A 300 -8.25 -24.72 -2.95
C GLU A 300 -9.62 -25.16 -2.41
N LEU A 301 -9.64 -25.98 -1.35
CA LEU A 301 -10.90 -26.36 -0.68
C LEU A 301 -11.62 -25.15 -0.08
N THR A 302 -10.90 -24.25 0.56
CA THR A 302 -11.49 -23.03 1.13
C THR A 302 -12.08 -22.13 0.04
N CYS A 303 -11.42 -21.99 -1.11
CA CYS A 303 -11.91 -21.20 -2.23
C CYS A 303 -13.16 -21.79 -2.91
N GLN A 304 -13.42 -23.09 -2.76
CA GLN A 304 -14.69 -23.69 -3.23
C GLN A 304 -15.88 -23.19 -2.41
N GLU A 305 -15.70 -22.95 -1.11
CA GLU A 305 -16.71 -22.41 -0.20
C GLU A 305 -16.71 -20.86 -0.20
N HIS A 306 -15.55 -20.24 -0.41
CA HIS A 306 -15.31 -18.80 -0.41
C HIS A 306 -14.63 -18.35 -1.72
N PRO A 307 -15.35 -18.26 -2.86
CA PRO A 307 -14.75 -17.99 -4.17
C PRO A 307 -14.15 -16.57 -4.32
N GLY A 308 -14.51 -15.65 -3.43
CA GLY A 308 -13.93 -14.29 -3.38
C GLY A 308 -12.60 -14.20 -2.63
N LEU A 309 -12.13 -15.28 -2.00
CA LEU A 309 -10.89 -15.27 -1.22
C LEU A 309 -9.65 -15.28 -2.12
N GLU A 310 -8.83 -14.23 -2.01
CA GLU A 310 -7.50 -14.11 -2.60
C GLU A 310 -6.43 -14.18 -1.50
N VAL A 311 -5.52 -15.14 -1.61
CA VAL A 311 -4.37 -15.26 -0.70
C VAL A 311 -3.06 -15.12 -1.47
N GLN A 312 -2.29 -14.08 -1.15
CA GLN A 312 -0.98 -13.82 -1.74
C GLN A 312 0.11 -14.44 -0.85
N TYR A 313 0.95 -15.31 -1.40
CA TYR A 313 2.03 -16.01 -0.69
C TYR A 313 3.30 -16.09 -1.55
N GLY A 314 4.46 -16.34 -0.95
CA GLY A 314 5.79 -16.24 -1.58
C GLY A 314 6.19 -17.38 -2.51
N GLY A 315 5.33 -18.38 -2.67
CA GLY A 315 5.55 -19.59 -3.47
C GLY A 315 5.48 -20.88 -2.64
N VAL A 316 5.44 -22.02 -3.34
CA VAL A 316 5.32 -23.34 -2.71
C VAL A 316 6.72 -23.94 -2.47
N GLY A 317 7.17 -23.94 -1.22
CA GLY A 317 8.37 -24.61 -0.71
C GLY A 317 8.15 -26.10 -0.43
N GLY A 318 9.21 -26.89 -0.67
CA GLY A 318 9.19 -28.35 -0.73
C GLY A 318 10.34 -28.94 -1.56
N PHE A 319 11.01 -28.11 -2.35
CA PHE A 319 12.35 -28.39 -2.83
C PHE A 319 13.34 -27.72 -1.89
N ILE A 320 14.27 -28.48 -1.34
CA ILE A 320 15.58 -27.97 -0.92
C ILE A 320 15.99 -26.94 -1.97
N ALA A 321 16.47 -25.77 -1.56
CA ALA A 321 17.02 -24.76 -2.45
C ALA A 321 18.24 -25.33 -3.21
N HIS A 322 18.00 -26.24 -4.13
CA HIS A 322 18.87 -26.43 -5.26
C HIS A 322 18.80 -25.10 -5.99
N LYS A 323 19.98 -24.48 -6.11
CA LYS A 323 20.30 -23.50 -7.14
C LYS A 323 19.29 -23.66 -8.28
N PRO A 324 18.45 -22.64 -8.56
CA PRO A 324 17.31 -22.80 -9.46
C PRO A 324 17.77 -23.60 -10.66
N PRO A 325 17.12 -24.72 -11.01
CA PRO A 325 17.59 -25.58 -12.09
C PRO A 325 17.86 -24.66 -13.27
N LYS A 326 19.10 -24.70 -13.80
CA LYS A 326 19.54 -23.81 -14.88
C LYS A 326 18.39 -23.71 -15.86
N ARG A 327 17.83 -22.50 -16.06
CA ARG A 327 16.71 -22.29 -16.99
C ARG A 327 17.02 -23.08 -18.26
N VAL A 328 16.30 -24.17 -18.47
CA VAL A 328 16.56 -25.06 -19.59
C VAL A 328 15.98 -24.34 -20.78
N ASP A 329 16.86 -23.97 -21.71
CA ASP A 329 16.46 -23.28 -22.94
C ASP A 329 15.31 -24.07 -23.59
N PRO A 330 14.13 -23.45 -23.84
CA PRO A 330 13.01 -24.11 -24.51
C PRO A 330 13.44 -24.81 -25.82
N MET A 331 14.41 -24.25 -26.54
CA MET A 331 14.97 -24.87 -27.75
C MET A 331 15.74 -26.15 -27.46
N LYS A 332 16.44 -26.24 -26.33
CA LYS A 332 17.14 -27.45 -25.92
C LYS A 332 16.17 -28.57 -25.55
N VAL A 333 15.03 -28.24 -24.92
CA VAL A 333 13.98 -29.22 -24.62
C VAL A 333 13.38 -29.80 -25.90
N ILE A 334 13.13 -28.95 -26.90
CA ILE A 334 12.68 -29.39 -28.22
C ILE A 334 13.74 -30.30 -28.87
N GLN A 335 15.01 -29.89 -28.85
CA GLN A 335 16.10 -30.64 -29.46
C GLN A 335 16.30 -32.01 -28.80
N ASP A 336 16.37 -32.07 -27.46
CA ASP A 336 16.51 -33.33 -26.71
C ASP A 336 15.34 -34.29 -26.97
N TYR A 337 14.12 -33.75 -27.13
CA TYR A 337 12.94 -34.54 -27.49
C TYR A 337 13.02 -35.12 -28.90
N LEU A 338 13.44 -34.29 -29.87
CA LEU A 338 13.57 -34.68 -31.27
C LEU A 338 14.69 -35.71 -31.46
N ASP A 339 15.85 -35.49 -30.83
CA ASP A 339 17.01 -36.39 -30.90
C ASP A 339 16.68 -37.77 -30.32
N LYS A 340 16.01 -37.82 -29.15
CA LYS A 340 15.54 -39.09 -28.55
C LYS A 340 14.62 -39.89 -29.46
N ARG A 341 13.87 -39.23 -30.32
CA ARG A 341 12.91 -39.85 -31.25
C ARG A 341 13.44 -39.95 -32.69
N LYS A 342 14.70 -39.56 -32.93
CA LYS A 342 15.32 -39.49 -34.28
C LYS A 342 14.49 -38.66 -35.27
N LEU A 343 13.83 -37.60 -34.77
CA LEU A 343 13.05 -36.66 -35.58
C LEU A 343 13.90 -35.44 -35.89
N ARG A 344 13.73 -34.82 -37.05
CA ARG A 344 14.39 -33.54 -37.35
C ARG A 344 13.49 -32.40 -36.92
N LEU A 345 14.10 -31.29 -36.50
CA LEU A 345 13.36 -30.04 -36.21
C LEU A 345 12.52 -29.58 -37.40
N TRP A 346 13.01 -29.85 -38.60
CA TRP A 346 12.29 -29.59 -39.85
C TRP A 346 11.00 -30.41 -40.01
N ASP A 347 10.93 -31.63 -39.45
CA ASP A 347 9.71 -32.46 -39.48
C ASP A 347 8.63 -31.91 -38.53
N PHE A 348 9.04 -31.24 -37.43
CA PHE A 348 8.12 -30.54 -36.53
C PHE A 348 7.49 -29.32 -37.20
N PHE A 349 8.30 -28.45 -37.82
CA PHE A 349 7.79 -27.26 -38.49
C PHE A 349 6.95 -27.57 -39.73
N ARG A 350 7.26 -28.62 -40.49
CA ARG A 350 6.46 -29.03 -41.66
C ARG A 350 5.02 -29.38 -41.32
N ASN A 351 4.75 -29.89 -40.12
CA ASN A 351 3.39 -30.20 -39.68
C ASN A 351 2.54 -28.94 -39.44
N ILE A 352 3.19 -27.79 -39.24
CA ILE A 352 2.54 -26.54 -38.88
C ILE A 352 2.53 -25.58 -40.09
N ASP A 353 3.66 -25.49 -40.79
CA ASP A 353 3.85 -24.70 -42.00
C ASP A 353 3.62 -25.55 -43.25
N LYS A 354 2.34 -25.78 -43.55
CA LYS A 354 1.90 -26.56 -44.73
C LYS A 354 2.29 -25.93 -46.06
N ASP A 355 2.47 -24.61 -46.06
CA ASP A 355 2.75 -23.81 -47.25
C ASP A 355 4.26 -23.61 -47.49
N GLY A 356 5.11 -24.09 -46.58
CA GLY A 356 6.57 -24.01 -46.67
C GLY A 356 7.15 -22.59 -46.62
N THR A 357 6.39 -21.64 -46.06
CA THR A 357 6.71 -20.21 -46.03
C THR A 357 7.75 -19.82 -44.98
N MET A 358 8.07 -20.75 -44.09
CA MET A 358 8.87 -20.59 -42.87
C MET A 358 8.33 -19.55 -41.88
N ARG A 359 7.01 -19.28 -41.95
CA ARG A 359 6.29 -18.36 -41.08
C ARG A 359 4.97 -18.97 -40.65
N VAL A 360 4.64 -18.86 -39.37
CA VAL A 360 3.38 -19.40 -38.82
C VAL A 360 2.76 -18.37 -37.88
N SER A 361 1.44 -18.27 -37.80
CA SER A 361 0.80 -17.42 -36.79
C SER A 361 1.15 -17.88 -35.37
N VAL A 362 1.31 -16.95 -34.43
CA VAL A 362 1.56 -17.29 -33.01
C VAL A 362 0.48 -18.23 -32.46
N THR A 363 -0.76 -18.07 -32.90
CA THR A 363 -1.90 -18.91 -32.52
C THR A 363 -1.74 -20.36 -32.98
N ASP A 364 -1.36 -20.57 -34.23
CA ASP A 364 -1.20 -21.92 -34.78
C ASP A 364 0.07 -22.58 -34.24
N PHE A 365 1.14 -21.81 -34.07
CA PHE A 365 2.35 -22.28 -33.40
C PHE A 365 2.05 -22.73 -31.95
N ARG A 366 1.31 -21.92 -31.17
CA ARG A 366 0.92 -22.26 -29.80
C ARG A 366 0.09 -23.53 -29.75
N LYS A 367 -0.92 -23.66 -30.61
CA LYS A 367 -1.75 -24.87 -30.71
C LYS A 367 -0.92 -26.10 -31.07
N ALA A 368 -0.03 -25.98 -32.07
CA ALA A 368 0.79 -27.09 -32.50
C ALA A 368 1.78 -27.56 -31.43
N VAL A 369 2.41 -26.64 -30.70
CA VAL A 369 3.30 -26.99 -29.58
C VAL A 369 2.51 -27.69 -28.47
N GLN A 370 1.31 -27.20 -28.15
CA GLN A 370 0.43 -27.80 -27.14
C GLN A 370 -0.13 -29.18 -27.53
N GLN A 371 -0.37 -29.39 -28.83
CA GLN A 371 -0.84 -30.68 -29.37
C GLN A 371 0.29 -31.67 -29.61
N SER A 372 1.53 -31.18 -29.69
CA SER A 372 2.72 -32.03 -29.77
C SER A 372 3.00 -32.70 -28.43
N SER A 373 3.57 -33.90 -28.44
CA SER A 373 4.03 -34.56 -27.21
C SER A 373 5.35 -33.99 -26.68
N ILE A 374 5.75 -32.78 -27.11
CA ILE A 374 6.97 -32.11 -26.63
C ILE A 374 6.70 -31.63 -25.20
N PRO A 375 7.55 -31.96 -24.22
CA PRO A 375 7.33 -31.64 -22.81
C PRO A 375 7.70 -30.18 -22.48
N LEU A 376 7.02 -29.21 -23.10
CA LEU A 376 7.17 -27.79 -22.80
C LEU A 376 6.04 -27.32 -21.87
N ASN A 377 6.40 -26.58 -20.81
CA ASN A 377 5.40 -25.93 -19.96
C ASN A 377 4.94 -24.59 -20.57
N ARG A 378 3.84 -24.03 -20.03
CA ARG A 378 3.24 -22.79 -20.53
C ARG A 378 4.23 -21.61 -20.59
N TYR A 379 5.10 -21.49 -19.59
CA TYR A 379 6.11 -20.42 -19.53
C TYR A 379 7.15 -20.55 -20.66
N GLN A 380 7.65 -21.77 -20.90
CA GLN A 380 8.63 -22.05 -21.96
C GLN A 380 8.05 -21.81 -23.36
N ILE A 381 6.75 -22.06 -23.56
CA ILE A 381 6.05 -21.78 -24.82
C ILE A 381 6.00 -20.27 -25.07
N GLU A 382 5.63 -19.47 -24.06
CA GLU A 382 5.58 -18.01 -24.20
C GLU A 382 6.99 -17.40 -24.36
N GLU A 383 7.99 -17.93 -23.67
CA GLU A 383 9.39 -17.53 -23.87
C GLU A 383 9.85 -17.81 -25.30
N LEU A 384 9.49 -18.97 -25.86
CA LEU A 384 9.84 -19.35 -27.23
C LEU A 384 9.14 -18.46 -28.26
N ILE A 385 7.86 -18.15 -28.06
CA ILE A 385 7.10 -17.22 -28.89
C ILE A 385 7.75 -15.85 -28.87
N HIS A 386 8.11 -15.32 -27.70
CA HIS A 386 8.77 -14.01 -27.59
C HIS A 386 10.15 -14.00 -28.27
N ARG A 387 10.87 -15.13 -28.29
CA ARG A 387 12.17 -15.22 -28.98
C ARG A 387 12.04 -15.28 -30.49
N LEU A 388 10.99 -15.90 -31.01
CA LEU A 388 10.75 -16.11 -32.45
C LEU A 388 9.88 -15.01 -33.09
N ASP A 389 9.11 -14.27 -32.28
CA ASP A 389 8.36 -13.08 -32.65
C ASP A 389 8.82 -11.88 -31.80
N ARG A 390 10.10 -11.53 -31.91
CA ARG A 390 10.72 -10.45 -31.11
C ARG A 390 10.02 -9.12 -31.30
N ASP A 391 9.53 -8.87 -32.51
CA ASP A 391 8.90 -7.62 -32.91
C ASP A 391 7.37 -7.63 -32.68
N ARG A 392 6.82 -8.70 -32.07
CA ARG A 392 5.40 -8.85 -31.73
C ARG A 392 4.46 -8.67 -32.92
N THR A 393 4.88 -9.19 -34.06
CA THR A 393 4.14 -9.15 -35.33
C THR A 393 2.95 -10.11 -35.34
N GLY A 394 2.83 -11.00 -34.35
CA GLY A 394 1.85 -12.08 -34.33
C GLY A 394 2.24 -13.25 -35.23
N ILE A 395 3.46 -13.23 -35.78
CA ILE A 395 4.01 -14.24 -36.70
C ILE A 395 5.31 -14.77 -36.12
N VAL A 396 5.37 -16.08 -35.93
CA VAL A 396 6.59 -16.82 -35.59
C VAL A 396 7.39 -17.01 -36.87
N ASP A 397 8.50 -16.29 -36.99
CA ASP A 397 9.46 -16.43 -38.08
C ASP A 397 10.65 -17.26 -37.61
N TYR A 398 10.75 -18.49 -38.11
CA TYR A 398 11.78 -19.42 -37.69
C TYR A 398 12.97 -19.48 -38.67
N ARG A 399 13.03 -18.59 -39.68
CA ARG A 399 14.13 -18.51 -40.66
C ARG A 399 15.48 -18.15 -40.03
N ALA A 400 15.46 -17.32 -38.99
CA ALA A 400 16.65 -16.81 -38.29
C ALA A 400 16.95 -17.58 -36.99
N ALA A 401 16.22 -18.67 -36.70
CA ALA A 401 16.54 -19.50 -35.55
C ALA A 401 17.94 -20.10 -35.78
N PRO A 402 18.93 -19.86 -34.90
CA PRO A 402 20.34 -20.29 -35.08
C PRO A 402 20.55 -21.80 -35.27
N ILE A 403 19.48 -22.58 -35.21
CA ILE A 403 19.44 -24.04 -35.10
C ILE A 403 19.02 -24.70 -36.43
N LEU A 404 18.58 -23.95 -37.46
CA LEU A 404 18.33 -24.53 -38.79
C LEU A 404 19.58 -24.68 -39.67
N MET A 405 20.74 -24.18 -39.21
CA MET A 405 21.99 -24.19 -39.96
C MET A 405 23.03 -25.21 -39.46
N LYS A 406 22.65 -26.15 -38.58
CA LYS A 406 23.55 -27.25 -38.16
C LYS A 406 22.86 -28.60 -38.20
#